data_AF-A0A2H3C045-F1
#
_entry.id   AF-A0A2H3C045-F1
#
_cell.length_a   1.000
_cell.length_b   1.000
_cell.length_c   1.000
_cell.angle_alpha   90.00
_cell.angle_beta   90.00
_cell.angle_gamma   90.00
#
_symmetry.space_group_name_H-M   'P 1'
#
loop_
_entity.id
_entity.type
_entity.pdbx_description
1 polymer ?
#
loop_
_entity_poly.entity_id
_entity_poly.type
_entity_poly.pdbx_seq_one_letter_code
_entity_poly.pdbx_strand_id
1 'polypeptide(L)'
;MAQVTAPYPFDNHDRTSDLTLQSSDKVLFHVHKSTLIVASPRFFGTDLMRSQPQGLPVLMDENSGILDTILRFCYPVEDPAFQSLAELHRIVERMGVLDMIDVSNRARVQIRNFARAEPLLAFIIAYSFNWTDEAMEAAQQSR
;
A
#
# COMPACT_ATOMS: atom_id res chain seq x y z
N MET A 1 20.21 17.97 3.19
CA MET A 1 19.70 17.06 4.23
C MET A 1 20.00 15.64 3.78
N ALA A 2 20.49 14.77 4.66
CA ALA A 2 20.93 13.42 4.29
C ALA A 2 19.75 12.56 3.85
N GLN A 3 19.95 11.80 2.77
CA GLN A 3 18.97 10.88 2.23
C GLN A 3 18.91 9.65 3.15
N VAL A 4 17.73 9.32 3.65
CA VAL A 4 17.52 8.22 4.60
C VAL A 4 16.95 7.03 3.85
N THR A 5 17.51 5.84 4.05
CA THR A 5 16.97 4.61 3.47
C THR A 5 15.87 4.04 4.38
N ALA A 6 14.80 3.53 3.77
CA ALA A 6 13.72 2.85 4.44
C ALA A 6 14.21 1.59 5.20
N PRO A 7 13.50 1.16 6.25
CA PRO A 7 13.84 -0.06 6.98
C PRO A 7 13.55 -1.31 6.13
N TYR A 8 14.00 -2.47 6.64
CA TYR A 8 13.65 -3.78 6.09
C TYR A 8 12.13 -3.90 5.85
N PRO A 9 11.69 -4.40 4.67
CA PRO A 9 12.47 -5.06 3.62
C PRO A 9 13.00 -4.15 2.50
N PHE A 10 12.94 -2.82 2.63
CA PHE A 10 13.23 -1.86 1.55
C PHE A 10 14.61 -1.19 1.68
N ASP A 11 15.50 -1.79 2.47
CA ASP A 11 16.83 -1.31 2.81
C ASP A 11 17.94 -1.79 1.84
N ASN A 12 17.55 -2.46 0.74
CA ASN A 12 18.44 -3.11 -0.23
C ASN A 12 19.31 -4.23 0.36
N HIS A 13 18.85 -4.90 1.41
CA HIS A 13 19.61 -5.99 2.03
C HIS A 13 19.87 -7.16 1.07
N ASP A 14 18.91 -7.46 0.19
CA ASP A 14 19.00 -8.53 -0.82
C ASP A 14 19.97 -8.22 -1.98
N ARG A 15 20.30 -6.93 -2.19
CA ARG A 15 21.09 -6.43 -3.33
C ARG A 15 20.52 -6.78 -4.70
N THR A 16 19.23 -7.09 -4.77
CA THR A 16 18.53 -7.45 -6.02
C THR A 16 17.56 -6.39 -6.49
N SER A 17 17.37 -5.31 -5.71
CA SER A 17 16.52 -4.20 -6.11
C SER A 17 16.99 -3.55 -7.41
N ASP A 18 16.06 -3.34 -8.33
CA ASP A 18 16.29 -2.77 -9.67
C ASP A 18 15.59 -1.42 -9.86
N LEU A 19 14.92 -0.93 -8.81
CA LEU A 19 14.23 0.34 -8.75
C LEU A 19 14.39 0.97 -7.37
N THR A 20 14.53 2.29 -7.35
CA THR A 20 14.48 3.08 -6.12
C THR A 20 13.31 4.05 -6.21
N LEU A 21 12.40 4.01 -5.25
CA LEU A 21 11.38 5.04 -5.06
C LEU A 21 11.88 6.03 -4.00
N GLN A 22 11.53 7.30 -4.16
CA GLN A 22 11.76 8.33 -3.16
C GLN A 22 10.43 8.94 -2.74
N SER A 23 10.12 8.83 -1.45
CA SER A 23 8.95 9.48 -0.86
C SER A 23 9.08 11.01 -0.84
N SER A 24 7.96 11.70 -0.60
CA SER A 24 7.93 13.16 -0.52
C SER A 24 8.76 13.74 0.63
N ASP A 25 8.89 12.99 1.73
CA ASP A 25 9.78 13.25 2.88
C ASP A 25 11.21 12.71 2.69
N LYS A 26 11.60 12.41 1.45
CA LYS A 26 12.97 12.09 1.01
C LYS A 26 13.55 10.77 1.51
N VAL A 27 12.70 9.83 1.91
CA VAL A 27 13.10 8.46 2.24
C VAL A 27 13.20 7.62 0.97
N LEU A 28 14.27 6.83 0.85
CA LEU A 28 14.48 5.92 -0.27
C LEU A 28 13.99 4.52 0.02
N PHE A 29 13.26 3.95 -0.94
CA PHE A 29 12.77 2.57 -0.90
C PHE A 29 13.39 1.80 -2.05
N HIS A 30 14.14 0.76 -1.72
CA HIS A 30 14.70 -0.16 -2.69
C HIS A 30 13.69 -1.28 -2.98
N VAL A 31 13.25 -1.38 -4.22
CA VAL A 31 12.13 -2.22 -4.64
C VAL A 31 12.41 -2.90 -5.98
N HIS A 32 11.54 -3.84 -6.34
CA HIS A 32 11.60 -4.65 -7.54
C HIS A 32 10.51 -4.21 -8.53
N LYS A 33 10.92 -3.86 -9.75
CA LYS A 33 10.02 -3.47 -10.84
C LYS A 33 8.97 -4.53 -11.11
N SER A 34 9.37 -5.81 -11.13
CA SER A 34 8.48 -6.93 -11.37
C SER A 34 7.31 -6.97 -10.38
N THR A 35 7.60 -6.79 -9.08
CA THR A 35 6.59 -6.78 -8.03
C THR A 35 5.61 -5.61 -8.21
N LEU A 36 6.12 -4.42 -8.49
CA LEU A 36 5.26 -3.24 -8.68
C LEU A 36 4.43 -3.31 -9.98
N ILE A 37 4.99 -3.86 -11.06
CA ILE A 37 4.25 -4.08 -12.31
C ILE A 37 3.13 -5.09 -12.10
N VAL A 38 3.35 -6.15 -11.31
CA VAL A 38 2.28 -7.10 -10.94
C VAL A 38 1.24 -6.43 -10.06
N ALA A 39 1.66 -5.61 -9.09
CA ALA A 39 0.78 -4.89 -8.18
C ALA A 39 -0.10 -3.84 -8.86
N SER A 40 0.44 -3.11 -9.84
CA SER A 40 -0.32 -2.21 -10.71
C SER A 40 0.30 -2.13 -12.10
N PRO A 41 -0.22 -2.93 -13.06
CA PRO A 41 0.25 -2.90 -14.43
C PRO A 41 0.03 -1.55 -15.13
N ARG A 42 -1.04 -0.81 -14.78
CA ARG A 42 -1.36 0.45 -15.45
C ARG A 42 -0.55 1.62 -14.91
N PHE A 43 -0.16 1.58 -13.63
CA PHE A 43 0.66 2.63 -13.04
C PHE A 43 2.15 2.36 -13.29
N PHE A 44 2.65 1.19 -12.89
CA PHE A 44 4.08 0.87 -12.98
C PHE A 44 4.49 0.20 -14.29
N GLY A 45 3.55 -0.33 -15.06
CA GLY A 45 3.82 -0.91 -16.39
C GLY A 45 3.84 0.11 -17.52
N THR A 46 3.93 1.40 -17.23
CA THR A 46 4.11 2.45 -18.24
C THR A 46 5.56 2.52 -18.72
N ASP A 47 5.76 2.98 -19.95
CA ASP A 47 7.12 3.12 -20.52
C ASP A 47 7.97 4.12 -19.76
N LEU A 48 7.36 5.06 -19.01
CA LEU A 48 8.05 6.01 -18.15
C LEU A 48 8.82 5.31 -17.01
N MET A 49 8.25 4.25 -16.41
CA MET A 49 8.95 3.46 -15.40
C MET A 49 10.03 2.55 -16.00
N ARG A 50 9.85 2.13 -17.27
CA ARG A 50 10.84 1.31 -17.99
C ARG A 50 12.04 2.12 -18.48
N SER A 51 11.81 3.38 -18.85
CA SER A 51 12.80 4.30 -19.43
C SER A 51 13.52 5.18 -18.41
N GLN A 52 13.16 5.09 -17.12
CA GLN A 52 13.85 5.79 -16.04
C GLN A 52 15.37 5.51 -16.12
N PRO A 53 16.21 6.57 -16.15
CA PRO A 53 17.66 6.42 -16.18
C PRO A 53 18.13 5.54 -15.02
N GLN A 54 18.98 4.56 -15.30
CA GLN A 54 19.56 3.73 -14.24
C GLN A 54 20.24 4.62 -13.20
N GLY A 55 19.86 4.46 -11.94
CA GLY A 55 20.49 5.15 -10.81
C GLY A 55 19.78 6.42 -10.31
N LEU A 56 18.66 6.84 -10.90
CA LEU A 56 17.83 7.92 -10.34
C LEU A 56 16.58 7.37 -9.65
N PRO A 57 16.19 7.93 -8.49
CA PRO A 57 14.98 7.52 -7.82
C PRO A 57 13.73 8.06 -8.51
N VAL A 58 12.67 7.26 -8.57
CA VAL A 58 11.33 7.70 -8.94
C VAL A 58 10.75 8.50 -7.78
N LEU A 59 10.36 9.75 -8.05
CA LEU A 59 9.71 10.58 -7.04
C LEU A 59 8.25 10.14 -6.86
N MET A 60 7.86 9.93 -5.61
CA MET A 60 6.52 9.59 -5.18
C MET A 60 5.93 10.77 -4.39
N ASP A 61 4.62 10.99 -4.52
CA ASP A 61 3.92 12.03 -3.76
C ASP A 61 3.67 11.61 -2.31
N GLU A 62 3.61 10.30 -2.07
CA GLU A 62 3.39 9.67 -0.79
C GLU A 62 4.56 9.92 0.17
N ASN A 63 4.23 10.15 1.44
CA ASN A 63 5.25 10.13 2.49
C ASN A 63 5.71 8.69 2.78
N SER A 64 6.82 8.58 3.50
CA SER A 64 7.45 7.31 3.82
C SER A 64 6.52 6.32 4.52
N GLY A 65 5.69 6.76 5.47
CA GLY A 65 4.79 5.86 6.21
C GLY A 65 3.70 5.25 5.32
N ILE A 66 3.06 6.05 4.46
CA ILE A 66 2.07 5.55 3.50
C ILE A 66 2.74 4.61 2.50
N LEU A 67 3.89 5.01 1.95
CA LEU A 67 4.59 4.24 0.95
C LEU A 67 5.09 2.90 1.50
N ASP A 68 5.68 2.87 2.70
CA ASP A 68 6.09 1.65 3.41
C ASP A 68 4.89 0.69 3.60
N THR A 69 3.77 1.23 4.08
CA THR A 69 2.55 0.44 4.32
C THR A 69 2.03 -0.19 3.03
N ILE A 70 1.91 0.60 1.96
CA ILE A 70 1.44 0.11 0.65
C ILE A 70 2.39 -0.95 0.11
N LEU A 71 3.71 -0.69 0.15
CA LEU A 71 4.71 -1.62 -0.34
C LEU A 71 4.67 -2.93 0.45
N ARG A 72 4.46 -2.94 1.77
CA ARG A 72 4.34 -4.20 2.53
C ARG A 72 3.22 -5.11 2.02
N PHE A 73 2.11 -4.55 1.55
CA PHE A 73 1.07 -5.34 0.88
C PHE A 73 1.46 -5.85 -0.51
N CYS A 74 2.46 -5.26 -1.17
CA CYS A 74 2.97 -5.75 -2.45
C CYS A 74 3.99 -6.90 -2.30
N TYR A 75 4.60 -7.04 -1.12
CA TYR A 75 5.67 -8.01 -0.87
C TYR A 75 5.17 -9.19 -0.01
N PRO A 76 5.84 -10.35 -0.07
CA PRO A 76 5.54 -11.51 0.77
C PRO A 76 6.12 -11.31 2.18
N VAL A 77 5.70 -10.24 2.84
CA VAL A 77 6.03 -9.93 4.24
C VAL A 77 4.75 -9.84 5.06
N GLU A 78 4.90 -9.67 6.37
CA GLU A 78 3.78 -9.47 7.27
C GLU A 78 2.96 -8.24 6.84
N ASP A 79 1.63 -8.43 6.78
CA ASP A 79 0.71 -7.33 6.49
C ASP A 79 0.80 -6.27 7.59
N PRO A 80 0.78 -4.98 7.23
CA PRO A 80 0.81 -3.92 8.21
C PRO A 80 -0.43 -3.98 9.11
N ALA A 81 -0.23 -3.77 10.40
CA ALA A 81 -1.30 -3.58 11.36
C ALA A 81 -1.74 -2.10 11.38
N PHE A 82 -3.01 -1.88 11.69
CA PHE A 82 -3.60 -0.54 11.74
C PHE A 82 -4.09 -0.24 13.14
N GLN A 83 -3.96 1.01 13.56
CA GLN A 83 -4.47 1.45 14.86
C GLN A 83 -5.92 1.94 14.77
N SER A 84 -6.37 2.30 13.57
CA SER A 84 -7.73 2.79 13.34
C SER A 84 -8.23 2.49 11.93
N LEU A 85 -9.56 2.45 11.79
CA LEU A 85 -10.22 2.37 10.49
C LEU A 85 -9.93 3.60 9.60
N ALA A 86 -9.72 4.77 10.20
CA ALA A 86 -9.36 5.98 9.45
C ALA A 86 -7.96 5.87 8.79
N GLU A 87 -7.00 5.26 9.49
CA GLU A 87 -5.68 4.97 8.93
C GLU A 87 -5.77 3.99 7.77
N LEU A 88 -6.52 2.89 7.95
CA LEU A 88 -6.77 1.89 6.91
C LEU A 88 -7.41 2.52 5.67
N HIS A 89 -8.46 3.31 5.85
CA HIS A 89 -9.15 4.00 4.75
C HIS A 89 -8.19 4.85 3.92
N ARG A 90 -7.35 5.67 4.58
CA ARG A 90 -6.36 6.52 3.89
C ARG A 90 -5.37 5.73 3.04
N ILE A 91 -4.94 4.56 3.51
CA ILE A 91 -4.03 3.70 2.77
C ILE A 91 -4.73 3.08 1.55
N VAL A 92 -5.94 2.56 1.74
CA VAL A 92 -6.70 1.92 0.66
C VAL A 92 -7.11 2.93 -0.42
N GLU A 93 -7.51 4.16 -0.04
CA GLU A 93 -7.73 5.24 -0.99
C GLU A 93 -6.48 5.51 -1.84
N ARG A 94 -5.30 5.52 -1.20
CA ARG A 94 -4.06 5.77 -1.92
C ARG A 94 -3.66 4.62 -2.84
N MET A 95 -3.92 3.37 -2.43
CA MET A 95 -3.80 2.21 -3.33
C MET A 95 -4.71 2.33 -4.55
N GLY A 96 -5.93 2.87 -4.39
CA GLY A 96 -6.83 3.16 -5.50
C GLY A 96 -6.24 4.16 -6.50
N VAL A 97 -5.61 5.24 -6.01
CA VAL A 97 -4.91 6.23 -6.87
C VAL A 97 -3.75 5.59 -7.63
N LEU A 98 -3.03 4.65 -7.01
CA LEU A 98 -1.95 3.90 -7.62
C LEU A 98 -2.44 2.71 -8.46
N ASP A 99 -3.75 2.56 -8.68
CA ASP A 99 -4.36 1.46 -9.43
C ASP A 99 -3.92 0.07 -8.91
N MET A 100 -3.87 -0.08 -7.59
CA MET A 100 -3.48 -1.31 -6.87
C MET A 100 -4.71 -2.03 -6.27
N ILE A 101 -5.74 -2.23 -7.08
CA ILE A 101 -7.03 -2.78 -6.62
C ILE A 101 -6.85 -4.16 -5.99
N ASP A 102 -6.09 -5.05 -6.65
CA ASP A 102 -5.88 -6.42 -6.17
C ASP A 102 -5.07 -6.46 -4.87
N VAL A 103 -4.09 -5.56 -4.72
CA VAL A 103 -3.31 -5.41 -3.49
C VAL A 103 -4.20 -4.98 -2.33
N SER A 104 -5.11 -4.03 -2.58
CA SER A 104 -6.02 -3.53 -1.55
C SER A 104 -6.97 -4.61 -1.00
N ASN A 105 -7.21 -5.69 -1.74
CA ASN A 105 -8.01 -6.81 -1.23
C ASN A 105 -7.38 -7.47 0.01
N ARG A 106 -6.05 -7.39 0.19
CA ARG A 106 -5.38 -7.88 1.42
C ARG A 106 -5.82 -7.09 2.67
N ALA A 107 -6.18 -5.83 2.50
CA ALA A 107 -6.64 -4.96 3.58
C ALA A 107 -8.05 -5.31 4.10
N ARG A 108 -8.82 -6.13 3.37
CA ARG A 108 -10.16 -6.61 3.79
C ARG A 108 -10.13 -7.36 5.13
N VAL A 109 -9.04 -8.10 5.40
CA VAL A 109 -8.87 -8.80 6.67
C VAL A 109 -8.88 -7.82 7.85
N GLN A 110 -8.33 -6.62 7.66
CA GLN A 110 -8.29 -5.61 8.70
C GLN A 110 -9.67 -5.05 9.01
N ILE A 111 -10.55 -4.89 8.01
CA ILE A 111 -11.94 -4.49 8.22
C ILE A 111 -12.66 -5.45 9.17
N ARG A 112 -12.48 -6.76 8.97
CA ARG A 112 -13.09 -7.78 9.85
C ARG A 112 -12.61 -7.66 11.30
N ASN A 113 -11.35 -7.28 11.51
CA ASN A 113 -10.80 -7.07 12.86
C ASN A 113 -11.49 -5.89 13.57
N PHE A 114 -11.77 -4.81 12.85
CA PHE A 114 -12.45 -3.63 13.42
C PHE A 114 -13.97 -3.76 13.50
N ALA A 115 -14.59 -4.66 12.73
CA ALA A 115 -16.04 -4.82 12.70
C ALA A 115 -16.67 -5.11 14.08
N ARG A 116 -15.92 -5.71 15.01
CA ARG A 116 -16.40 -5.96 16.39
C ARG A 116 -16.44 -4.70 17.25
N ALA A 117 -15.48 -3.80 17.07
CA ALA A 117 -15.34 -2.60 17.89
C ALA A 117 -16.14 -1.42 17.29
N GLU A 118 -16.14 -1.30 15.96
CA GLU A 118 -16.72 -0.19 15.22
C GLU A 118 -17.50 -0.66 13.98
N PRO A 119 -18.59 -1.45 14.16
CA PRO A 119 -19.28 -2.13 13.06
C PRO A 119 -19.84 -1.18 12.00
N LEU A 120 -20.39 -0.03 12.41
CA LEU A 120 -20.94 0.95 11.46
C LEU A 120 -19.84 1.58 10.58
N LEU A 121 -18.70 1.94 11.17
CA LEU A 121 -17.60 2.53 10.42
C LEU A 121 -16.95 1.51 9.50
N ALA A 122 -16.80 0.26 9.97
CA ALA A 122 -16.34 -0.86 9.16
C ALA A 122 -17.26 -1.10 7.95
N PHE A 123 -18.58 -1.05 8.14
CA PHE A 123 -19.56 -1.14 7.04
C PHE A 123 -19.37 -0.02 6.01
N ILE A 124 -19.29 1.24 6.46
CA ILE A 124 -19.15 2.41 5.56
C ILE A 124 -17.89 2.29 4.70
N ILE A 125 -16.76 1.93 5.31
CA ILE A 125 -15.48 1.80 4.62
C ILE A 125 -15.48 0.60 3.66
N ALA A 126 -16.00 -0.55 4.09
CA ALA A 126 -16.11 -1.71 3.20
C ALA A 126 -17.00 -1.40 1.98
N TYR A 127 -18.10 -0.68 2.22
CA TYR A 127 -19.01 -0.26 1.15
C TYR A 127 -18.35 0.73 0.18
N SER A 128 -17.55 1.70 0.67
CA SER A 128 -16.87 2.67 -0.19
C SER A 128 -15.83 2.04 -1.13
N PHE A 129 -15.30 0.87 -0.77
CA PHE A 129 -14.35 0.11 -1.59
C PHE A 129 -14.97 -1.08 -2.33
N ASN A 130 -16.30 -1.19 -2.36
CA ASN A 130 -17.04 -2.32 -2.96
C ASN A 130 -16.64 -3.70 -2.40
N TRP A 131 -16.28 -3.76 -1.12
CA TRP A 131 -16.02 -5.00 -0.37
C TRP A 131 -17.31 -5.52 0.25
N THR A 132 -18.22 -6.01 -0.60
CA THR A 132 -19.61 -6.30 -0.23
C THR A 132 -19.72 -7.34 0.89
N ASP A 133 -18.92 -8.40 0.87
CA ASP A 133 -18.97 -9.44 1.90
C ASP A 133 -18.57 -8.88 3.28
N GLU A 134 -17.48 -8.12 3.33
CA GLU A 134 -17.01 -7.45 4.55
C GLU A 134 -18.02 -6.41 5.05
N ALA A 135 -18.67 -5.67 4.14
CA ALA A 135 -19.73 -4.72 4.51
C ALA A 135 -20.91 -5.46 5.16
N MET A 136 -21.38 -6.55 4.54
CA MET A 136 -22.49 -7.33 5.07
C MET A 136 -22.17 -7.96 6.42
N GLU A 137 -20.95 -8.49 6.61
CA GLU A 137 -20.46 -9.00 7.89
C GLU A 137 -20.45 -7.90 8.97
N ALA A 138 -19.97 -6.70 8.64
CA ALA A 138 -19.94 -5.57 9.58
C ALA A 138 -21.35 -5.09 9.95
N ALA A 139 -22.27 -5.02 8.99
CA ALA A 139 -23.66 -4.63 9.23
C ALA A 139 -24.40 -5.59 10.16
N GLN A 140 -24.10 -6.90 10.12
CA GLN A 140 -24.68 -7.87 11.04
C GLN A 140 -24.25 -7.65 12.49
N GLN A 141 -23.04 -7.11 12.71
CA GLN A 141 -22.49 -6.83 14.04
C GLN A 141 -22.98 -5.47 14.61
N SER A 142 -23.67 -4.65 13.82
CA SER A 142 -24.20 -3.35 14.28
C SER A 142 -25.59 -3.45 14.93
N ARG A 143 -26.13 -4.66 15.12
CA ARG A 143 -27.47 -4.91 15.66
C ARG A 143 -27.49 -5.02 17.18
#